data_AF-A0A7W1I3M0-F1
#
_entry.id   AF-A0A7W1I3M0-F1
#
_cell.length_a   1.000
_cell.length_b   1.000
_cell.length_c   1.000
_cell.angle_alpha   90.00
_cell.angle_beta   90.00
_cell.angle_gamma   90.00
#
_symmetry.space_group_name_H-M   'P 1'
#
loop_
_entity.id
_entity.type
_entity.pdbx_description
1 polymer ?
#
loop_
_entity_poly.entity_id
_entity_poly.type
_entity_poly.pdbx_seq_one_letter_code
_entity_poly.pdbx_strand_id
1 'polypeptide(L)'
;MVTFFFILVVPLGIVSIVLVILQPIAVGAWCTLCLASAALMLVMIPFTVDEVVAMGQFLAQSVREGKPLWRTFWVGDTMEGGAADDRTPRYGAPAAQMISPMVWGVTAPWTLVLSAGAGLWLMFAPALFGSQATAADSDHLVGALVVTVAVIVMAEVIRAGRFINVLFGAWIAVAPWVLNGATSTSRWNGVIVGAVLILLSIPRGRVRERYGSWDRCVV
;
A
#
# COMPACT_ATOMS: atom_id res chain seq x y z
N MET A 1 9.60 15.55 -12.83
CA MET A 1 8.12 15.53 -12.86
C MET A 1 7.49 14.54 -11.86
N VAL A 2 8.15 13.43 -11.50
CA VAL A 2 7.63 12.43 -10.52
C VAL A 2 7.28 13.04 -9.15
N THR A 3 8.07 14.00 -8.66
CA THR A 3 7.83 14.66 -7.35
C THR A 3 6.48 15.36 -7.27
N PHE A 4 6.04 16.04 -8.33
CA PHE A 4 4.75 16.72 -8.34
C PHE A 4 3.60 15.73 -8.27
N PHE A 5 3.71 14.63 -9.01
CA PHE A 5 2.75 13.55 -8.96
C PHE A 5 2.65 13.00 -7.53
N PHE A 6 3.78 12.74 -6.85
CA PHE A 6 3.80 12.28 -5.47
C PHE A 6 3.17 13.29 -4.49
N ILE A 7 3.52 14.58 -4.62
CA ILE A 7 2.97 15.67 -3.80
C ILE A 7 1.46 15.80 -3.98
N LEU A 8 0.91 15.48 -5.15
CA LEU A 8 -0.53 15.52 -5.40
C LEU A 8 -1.22 14.24 -4.90
N VAL A 9 -0.62 13.08 -5.16
CA VAL A 9 -1.26 11.78 -4.88
C VAL A 9 -1.23 11.42 -3.40
N VAL A 10 -0.17 11.73 -2.66
CA VAL A 10 -0.09 11.36 -1.23
C VAL A 10 -1.16 12.07 -0.39
N PRO A 11 -1.32 13.41 -0.46
CA PRO A 11 -2.38 14.09 0.28
C PRO A 11 -3.77 13.64 -0.17
N LEU A 12 -3.98 13.47 -1.48
CA LEU A 12 -5.28 13.02 -2.00
C LEU A 12 -5.61 11.61 -1.51
N GLY A 13 -4.62 10.71 -1.48
CA GLY A 13 -4.73 9.36 -0.95
C GLY A 13 -5.05 9.36 0.55
N ILE A 14 -4.37 10.19 1.35
CA ILE A 14 -4.64 10.34 2.79
C ILE A 14 -6.08 10.80 3.01
N VAL A 15 -6.52 11.86 2.31
CA VAL A 15 -7.90 12.36 2.40
C VAL A 15 -8.89 11.27 2.02
N SER A 16 -8.60 10.50 0.96
CA SER A 16 -9.46 9.39 0.54
C SER A 16 -9.58 8.30 1.59
N ILE A 17 -8.48 7.86 2.21
CA ILE A 17 -8.47 6.86 3.28
C ILE A 17 -9.26 7.37 4.50
N VAL A 18 -9.07 8.63 4.88
CA VAL A 18 -9.83 9.25 5.98
C VAL A 18 -11.33 9.27 5.68
N LEU A 19 -11.73 9.61 4.47
CA LEU A 19 -13.15 9.59 4.09
C LEU A 19 -13.74 8.18 4.12
N VAL A 20 -12.98 7.16 3.70
CA VAL A 20 -13.40 5.75 3.79
C VAL A 20 -13.61 5.33 5.26
N ILE A 21 -12.75 5.77 6.17
CA ILE A 21 -12.86 5.49 7.61
C ILE A 21 -14.05 6.24 8.24
N LEU A 22 -14.26 7.50 7.87
CA LEU A 22 -15.33 8.33 8.44
C LEU A 22 -16.74 7.92 7.98
N GLN A 23 -16.87 7.25 6.83
CA GLN A 23 -18.16 6.77 6.32
C GLN A 23 -18.92 5.87 7.30
N PRO A 24 -18.37 4.73 7.77
CA PRO A 24 -19.04 3.88 8.74
C PRO A 24 -19.08 4.49 10.15
N ILE A 25 -18.02 5.21 10.57
CA ILE A 25 -17.88 5.69 11.95
C ILE A 25 -18.73 6.94 12.24
N ALA A 26 -18.68 7.95 11.36
CA ALA A 26 -19.33 9.23 11.59
C ALA A 26 -20.67 9.37 10.84
N VAL A 27 -20.77 8.81 9.63
CA VAL A 27 -21.97 8.95 8.78
C VAL A 27 -22.93 7.77 8.95
N GLY A 28 -22.41 6.59 9.28
CA GLY A 28 -23.19 5.36 9.35
C GLY A 28 -23.70 4.86 7.99
N ALA A 29 -23.12 5.34 6.88
CA ALA A 29 -23.54 5.02 5.52
C ALA A 29 -22.35 4.79 4.59
N TRP A 30 -22.57 3.98 3.56
CA TRP A 30 -21.54 3.61 2.58
C TRP A 30 -21.80 4.30 1.24
N CYS A 31 -20.82 5.07 0.77
CA CYS A 31 -20.88 5.70 -0.56
C CYS A 31 -20.09 4.83 -1.56
N THR A 32 -20.79 4.06 -2.39
CA THR A 32 -20.17 3.14 -3.37
C THR A 32 -19.23 3.85 -4.33
N LEU A 33 -19.62 5.03 -4.83
CA LEU A 33 -18.79 5.85 -5.72
C LEU A 33 -17.51 6.35 -5.02
N CYS A 34 -17.59 6.66 -3.73
CA CYS A 34 -16.45 7.11 -2.93
C CYS A 34 -15.48 5.96 -2.64
N LEU A 35 -16.00 4.76 -2.36
CA LEU A 35 -15.19 3.55 -2.19
C LEU A 35 -14.51 3.16 -3.51
N ALA A 36 -15.23 3.26 -4.63
CA ALA A 36 -14.68 2.98 -5.94
C ALA A 36 -13.54 3.96 -6.30
N SER A 37 -13.73 5.25 -6.06
CA SER A 37 -12.67 6.25 -6.29
C SER A 37 -11.48 6.02 -5.36
N ALA A 38 -11.71 5.72 -4.08
CA ALA A 38 -10.66 5.38 -3.12
C ALA A 38 -9.87 4.13 -3.55
N ALA A 39 -10.56 3.09 -4.04
CA ALA A 39 -9.92 1.88 -4.52
C ALA A 39 -9.03 2.16 -5.75
N LEU A 40 -9.52 2.93 -6.72
CA LEU A 40 -8.73 3.32 -7.89
C LEU A 40 -7.49 4.12 -7.49
N MET A 41 -7.64 5.10 -6.59
CA MET A 41 -6.51 5.87 -6.08
C MET A 41 -5.50 4.99 -5.34
N LEU A 42 -5.97 4.09 -4.49
CA LEU A 42 -5.14 3.19 -3.71
C LEU A 42 -4.33 2.24 -4.61
N VAL A 43 -4.93 1.72 -5.69
CA VAL A 43 -4.25 0.87 -6.67
C VAL A 43 -3.16 1.63 -7.45
N MET A 44 -3.32 2.93 -7.69
CA MET A 44 -2.29 3.72 -8.37
C MET A 44 -1.03 3.94 -7.51
N ILE A 45 -1.18 3.98 -6.17
CA ILE A 45 -0.06 4.29 -5.27
C ILE A 45 1.13 3.34 -5.48
N PRO A 46 0.98 2.00 -5.45
CA PRO A 46 2.09 1.07 -5.67
C PRO A 46 2.97 1.38 -6.88
N PHE A 47 2.37 1.66 -8.04
CA PHE A 47 3.09 1.94 -9.29
C PHE A 47 3.93 3.21 -9.23
N THR A 48 3.61 4.11 -8.30
CA THR A 48 4.21 5.45 -8.24
C THR A 48 5.32 5.53 -7.21
N VAL A 49 5.34 4.60 -6.25
CA VAL A 49 6.39 4.53 -5.23
C VAL A 49 7.72 4.11 -5.86
N ASP A 50 7.71 3.19 -6.82
CA ASP A 50 8.92 2.73 -7.53
C ASP A 50 9.67 3.92 -8.18
N GLU A 51 8.93 4.81 -8.83
CA GLU A 51 9.47 6.01 -9.49
C GLU A 51 10.07 7.01 -8.50
N VAL A 52 9.45 7.15 -7.32
CA VAL A 52 9.95 8.04 -6.26
C VAL A 52 11.26 7.49 -5.68
N VAL A 53 11.34 6.17 -5.48
CA VAL A 53 12.57 5.52 -5.01
C VAL A 53 13.67 5.64 -6.06
N ALA A 54 13.36 5.38 -7.34
CA ALA A 54 14.32 5.51 -8.44
C ALA A 54 14.86 6.94 -8.58
N MET A 55 13.98 7.94 -8.51
CA MET A 55 14.38 9.35 -8.48
C MET A 55 15.27 9.66 -7.27
N GLY A 56 14.92 9.15 -6.10
CA GLY A 56 15.74 9.31 -4.88
C GLY A 56 17.14 8.70 -5.03
N GLN A 57 17.25 7.52 -5.62
CA GLN A 57 18.54 6.87 -5.92
C GLN A 57 19.36 7.70 -6.92
N PHE A 58 18.73 8.18 -7.99
CA PHE A 58 19.38 9.01 -9.00
C PHE A 58 19.93 10.32 -8.40
N LEU A 59 19.14 11.01 -7.58
CA LEU A 59 19.57 12.25 -6.93
C LEU A 59 20.69 11.99 -5.91
N ALA A 60 20.57 10.92 -5.11
CA ALA A 60 21.60 10.55 -4.15
C ALA A 60 22.94 10.22 -4.84
N GLN A 61 22.89 9.55 -5.99
CA GLN A 61 24.07 9.28 -6.80
C GLN A 61 24.66 10.56 -7.41
N SER A 62 23.82 11.41 -8.01
CA SER A 62 24.26 12.67 -8.62
C SER A 62 24.99 13.59 -7.63
N VAL A 63 24.51 13.62 -6.38
CA VAL A 63 25.16 14.38 -5.29
C VAL A 63 26.51 13.78 -4.92
N ARG A 64 26.66 12.45 -4.92
CA ARG A 64 27.94 11.76 -4.67
C ARG A 64 28.96 12.03 -5.77
N GLU A 65 28.50 12.24 -7.00
CA GLU A 65 29.32 12.66 -8.14
C GLU A 65 29.67 14.17 -8.11
N GLY A 66 29.25 14.90 -7.08
CA GLY A 66 29.56 16.32 -6.88
C GLY A 66 28.67 17.29 -7.66
N LYS A 67 27.56 16.81 -8.24
CA LYS A 67 26.64 17.63 -9.04
C LYS A 67 25.66 18.41 -8.15
N PRO A 68 25.22 19.62 -8.57
CA PRO A 68 24.32 20.45 -7.77
C PRO A 68 22.89 19.87 -7.73
N LEU A 69 22.47 19.40 -6.56
CA LEU A 69 21.17 18.74 -6.31
C LEU A 69 19.98 19.49 -6.91
N TRP A 70 19.91 20.80 -6.68
CA TRP A 70 18.76 21.62 -7.11
C TRP A 70 18.64 21.70 -8.64
N ARG A 71 19.76 21.87 -9.34
CA ARG A 71 19.76 21.91 -10.80
C ARG A 71 19.39 20.55 -11.38
N THR A 72 19.98 19.47 -10.85
CA THR A 72 19.70 18.10 -11.29
C THR A 72 18.25 17.71 -11.03
N PHE A 73 17.65 18.14 -9.91
CA PHE A 73 16.25 17.87 -9.59
C PHE A 73 15.27 18.53 -10.57
N TRP A 74 15.50 19.80 -10.93
CA TRP A 74 14.58 20.56 -11.80
C TRP A 74 14.79 20.31 -13.29
N VAL A 75 16.05 20.22 -13.72
CA VAL A 75 16.41 20.10 -15.14
C VAL A 75 16.55 18.63 -15.57
N GLY A 76 16.82 17.73 -14.63
CA GLY A 76 17.31 16.38 -14.92
C GLY A 76 18.79 16.39 -15.27
N ASP A 77 19.38 15.21 -15.34
CA ASP A 77 20.75 14.98 -15.81
C ASP A 77 20.86 13.54 -16.34
N THR A 78 21.96 13.23 -17.04
CA THR A 78 22.24 11.88 -17.51
C THR A 78 23.19 11.15 -16.55
N MET A 79 22.92 9.86 -16.32
CA MET A 79 23.87 9.00 -15.62
C MET A 79 24.94 8.48 -16.58
N GLU A 80 26.20 8.78 -16.28
CA GLU A 80 27.34 8.17 -16.98
C GLU A 80 27.57 6.75 -16.44
N GLY A 81 27.73 5.77 -17.34
CA GLY A 81 27.95 4.37 -16.95
C GLY A 81 26.69 3.57 -16.60
N GLY A 82 25.49 4.08 -16.91
CA GLY A 82 24.26 3.28 -16.88
C GLY A 82 24.30 2.17 -17.93
N ALA A 83 23.81 0.97 -17.58
CA ALA A 83 23.62 -0.10 -18.56
C ALA A 83 22.57 0.33 -19.61
N ALA A 84 22.75 -0.08 -20.86
CA ALA A 84 21.75 0.16 -21.90
C ALA A 84 20.42 -0.51 -21.52
N ASP A 85 19.32 0.24 -21.59
CA ASP A 85 17.98 -0.29 -21.37
C ASP A 85 17.44 -0.90 -22.67
N ASP A 86 17.60 -2.22 -22.80
CA ASP A 86 17.08 -3.00 -23.92
C ASP A 86 15.65 -3.52 -23.67
N ARG A 87 15.12 -3.35 -22.46
CA ARG A 87 13.86 -3.96 -22.02
C ARG A 87 12.67 -3.03 -22.27
N THR A 88 12.85 -1.72 -22.15
CA THR A 88 11.77 -0.75 -22.34
C THR A 88 11.44 -0.58 -23.83
N PRO A 89 10.16 -0.75 -24.25
CA PRO A 89 9.76 -0.53 -25.64
C PRO A 89 10.06 0.90 -26.09
N ARG A 90 10.57 1.06 -27.32
CA ARG A 90 10.84 2.38 -27.89
C ARG A 90 9.55 3.14 -28.15
N TYR A 91 9.64 4.47 -28.09
CA TYR A 91 8.53 5.35 -28.45
C TYR A 91 8.01 5.02 -29.87
N GLY A 92 6.70 4.84 -30.02
CA GLY A 92 6.06 4.40 -31.27
C GLY A 92 5.85 2.88 -31.41
N ALA A 93 6.23 2.08 -30.40
CA ALA A 93 5.90 0.66 -30.37
C ALA A 93 4.38 0.39 -30.30
N PRO A 94 3.89 -0.79 -30.72
CA PRO A 94 2.47 -1.15 -30.63
C PRO A 94 1.96 -1.09 -29.18
N ALA A 95 0.71 -0.64 -28.99
CA ALA A 95 0.09 -0.48 -27.66
C ALA A 95 0.15 -1.75 -26.80
N ALA A 96 0.04 -2.94 -27.40
CA ALA A 96 0.16 -4.21 -26.70
C ALA A 96 1.52 -4.40 -26.00
N GLN A 97 2.60 -3.86 -26.58
CA GLN A 97 3.94 -3.91 -25.98
C GLN A 97 4.10 -2.90 -24.84
N MET A 98 3.30 -1.82 -24.83
CA MET A 98 3.33 -0.79 -23.79
C MET A 98 2.60 -1.20 -22.51
N ILE A 99 1.66 -2.15 -22.57
CA ILE A 99 0.91 -2.59 -21.38
C ILE A 99 1.80 -3.33 -20.37
N SER A 100 2.74 -4.15 -20.84
CA SER A 100 3.57 -4.95 -19.92
C SER A 100 4.49 -4.09 -19.03
N PRO A 101 5.17 -3.05 -19.55
CA PRO A 101 5.94 -2.12 -18.72
C PRO A 101 5.13 -1.39 -17.65
N MET A 102 3.84 -1.10 -17.91
CA MET A 102 2.99 -0.37 -16.96
C MET A 102 2.76 -1.10 -15.65
N VAL A 103 2.98 -2.43 -15.61
CA VAL A 103 2.74 -3.26 -14.42
C VAL A 103 4.01 -3.78 -13.77
N TRP A 104 5.19 -3.36 -14.24
CA TRP A 104 6.45 -3.71 -13.58
C TRP A 104 6.56 -3.05 -12.20
N GLY A 105 7.31 -3.69 -11.31
CA GLY A 105 7.52 -3.23 -9.93
C GLY A 105 6.37 -3.51 -8.96
N VAL A 106 5.18 -3.85 -9.46
CA VAL A 106 4.05 -4.28 -8.64
C VAL A 106 3.81 -5.78 -8.80
N THR A 107 3.82 -6.50 -7.68
CA THR A 107 3.37 -7.90 -7.62
C THR A 107 2.34 -8.10 -6.55
N ALA A 108 1.29 -8.86 -6.87
CA ALA A 108 0.21 -9.22 -5.95
C ALA A 108 0.43 -10.65 -5.42
N PRO A 109 1.28 -10.88 -4.41
CA PRO A 109 1.37 -12.18 -3.77
C PRO A 109 0.03 -12.51 -3.10
N TRP A 110 -0.36 -13.77 -3.15
CA TRP A 110 -1.64 -14.24 -2.60
C TRP A 110 -1.81 -13.87 -1.12
N THR A 111 -0.72 -13.81 -0.35
CA THR A 111 -0.75 -13.41 1.06
C THR A 111 -1.25 -11.99 1.26
N LEU A 112 -0.77 -11.02 0.46
CA LEU A 112 -1.23 -9.63 0.54
C LEU A 112 -2.66 -9.47 0.03
N VAL A 113 -3.04 -10.22 -1.00
CA VAL A 113 -4.43 -10.24 -1.50
C VAL A 113 -5.37 -10.75 -0.41
N LEU A 114 -5.00 -11.83 0.30
CA LEU A 114 -5.78 -12.33 1.43
C LEU A 114 -5.78 -11.35 2.61
N SER A 115 -4.67 -10.66 2.90
CA SER A 115 -4.63 -9.63 3.94
C SER A 115 -5.56 -8.46 3.60
N ALA A 116 -5.60 -8.02 2.33
CA ALA A 116 -6.56 -7.01 1.88
C ALA A 116 -8.01 -7.51 2.02
N GLY A 117 -8.27 -8.77 1.65
CA GLY A 117 -9.58 -9.40 1.85
C GLY A 117 -9.99 -9.49 3.33
N ALA A 118 -9.06 -9.81 4.22
CA ALA A 118 -9.27 -9.84 5.66
C ALA A 118 -9.52 -8.44 6.25
N GLY A 119 -8.82 -7.41 5.77
CA GLY A 119 -9.11 -6.02 6.13
C GLY A 119 -10.51 -5.59 5.68
N LEU A 120 -10.90 -5.93 4.45
CA LEU A 120 -12.25 -5.66 3.94
C LEU A 120 -13.31 -6.41 4.76
N TRP A 121 -13.05 -7.65 5.13
CA TRP A 121 -13.92 -8.43 6.02
C TRP A 121 -14.13 -7.73 7.37
N LEU A 122 -13.06 -7.23 8.01
CA LEU A 122 -13.17 -6.51 9.28
C LEU A 122 -14.03 -5.26 9.16
N MET A 123 -13.96 -4.56 8.02
CA MET A 123 -14.82 -3.40 7.79
C MET A 123 -16.32 -3.75 7.72
N PHE A 124 -16.71 -5.00 7.48
CA PHE A 124 -18.11 -5.45 7.50
C PHE A 124 -18.46 -6.31 8.71
N ALA A 125 -17.46 -6.78 9.47
CA ALA A 125 -17.65 -7.67 10.60
C ALA A 125 -18.58 -7.12 11.69
N PRO A 126 -18.55 -5.80 12.03
CA PRO A 126 -19.49 -5.26 13.02
C PRO A 126 -20.95 -5.40 12.65
N ALA A 127 -21.28 -5.23 11.36
CA ALA A 127 -22.65 -5.40 10.87
C ALA A 127 -23.12 -6.87 10.94
N LEU A 128 -22.20 -7.83 10.80
CA LEU A 128 -22.51 -9.26 10.85
C LEU A 128 -22.60 -9.80 12.29
N PHE A 129 -21.75 -9.34 13.19
CA PHE A 129 -21.65 -9.85 14.56
C PHE A 129 -22.33 -8.97 15.61
N GLY A 130 -22.92 -7.86 15.18
CA GLY A 130 -23.62 -6.92 16.05
C GLY A 130 -22.71 -6.25 17.09
N SER A 131 -21.42 -6.09 16.79
CA SER A 131 -20.55 -5.29 17.66
C SER A 131 -20.93 -3.81 17.55
N GLN A 132 -20.81 -3.09 18.67
CA GLN A 132 -21.23 -1.69 18.78
C GLN A 132 -20.13 -0.84 19.40
N ALA A 133 -20.35 0.47 19.40
CA ALA A 133 -19.48 1.46 20.05
C ALA A 133 -18.02 1.33 19.57
N THR A 134 -17.06 1.46 20.49
CA THR A 134 -15.64 1.56 20.17
C THR A 134 -15.06 0.30 19.56
N ALA A 135 -15.63 -0.88 19.81
CA ALA A 135 -15.22 -2.11 19.16
C ALA A 135 -15.52 -2.10 17.66
N ALA A 136 -16.70 -1.61 17.25
CA ALA A 136 -17.06 -1.49 15.84
C ALA A 136 -16.19 -0.46 15.12
N ASP A 137 -15.97 0.71 15.75
CA ASP A 137 -15.12 1.77 15.19
C ASP A 137 -13.68 1.28 14.98
N SER A 138 -13.15 0.49 15.91
CA SER A 138 -11.82 -0.11 15.78
C SER A 138 -11.74 -1.09 14.61
N ASP A 139 -12.75 -1.95 14.42
CA ASP A 139 -12.79 -2.90 13.31
C ASP A 139 -12.84 -2.18 11.95
N HIS A 140 -13.65 -1.11 11.83
CA HIS A 140 -13.71 -0.30 10.61
C HIS A 140 -12.39 0.43 10.33
N LEU A 141 -11.82 1.10 11.35
CA LEU A 141 -10.58 1.85 11.24
C LEU A 141 -9.42 0.94 10.84
N VAL A 142 -9.20 -0.13 11.60
CA VAL A 142 -8.04 -1.00 11.41
C VAL A 142 -8.23 -1.86 10.17
N GLY A 143 -9.46 -2.28 9.86
CA GLY A 143 -9.78 -2.94 8.60
C GLY A 143 -9.39 -2.10 7.38
N ALA A 144 -9.74 -0.81 7.36
CA ALA A 144 -9.36 0.11 6.28
C ALA A 144 -7.83 0.32 6.17
N LEU A 145 -7.14 0.41 7.31
CA LEU A 145 -5.67 0.53 7.34
C LEU A 145 -4.98 -0.75 6.85
N VAL A 146 -5.48 -1.93 7.21
CA VAL A 146 -4.97 -3.22 6.72
C VAL A 146 -5.12 -3.32 5.19
N VAL A 147 -6.29 -2.95 4.64
CA VAL A 147 -6.49 -2.89 3.18
C VAL A 147 -5.47 -1.95 2.53
N THR A 148 -5.33 -0.75 3.09
CA THR A 148 -4.43 0.28 2.58
C THR A 148 -2.99 -0.21 2.54
N VAL A 149 -2.49 -0.71 3.66
CA VAL A 149 -1.12 -1.22 3.75
C VAL A 149 -0.93 -2.43 2.84
N ALA A 150 -1.86 -3.39 2.83
CA ALA A 150 -1.76 -4.59 2.01
C ALA A 150 -1.68 -4.28 0.51
N VAL A 151 -2.42 -3.28 0.02
CA VAL A 151 -2.35 -2.85 -1.38
C VAL A 151 -1.07 -2.06 -1.66
N ILE A 152 -0.70 -1.11 -0.79
CA ILE A 152 0.51 -0.29 -0.97
C ILE A 152 1.77 -1.17 -1.06
N VAL A 153 1.88 -2.19 -0.20
CA VAL A 153 3.05 -3.09 -0.16
C VAL A 153 3.06 -4.16 -1.26
N MET A 154 2.08 -4.11 -2.18
CA MET A 154 2.17 -4.82 -3.47
C MET A 154 3.28 -4.23 -4.36
N ALA A 155 3.70 -2.97 -4.14
CA ALA A 155 4.95 -2.47 -4.70
C ALA A 155 6.14 -3.20 -4.07
N GLU A 156 7.03 -3.76 -4.89
CA GLU A 156 8.15 -4.55 -4.38
C GLU A 156 9.16 -3.68 -3.59
N VAL A 157 9.37 -2.40 -3.96
CA VAL A 157 10.29 -1.48 -3.27
C VAL A 157 10.00 -1.27 -1.79
N ILE A 158 8.75 -1.44 -1.37
CA ILE A 158 8.28 -1.24 0.01
C ILE A 158 7.67 -2.51 0.59
N ARG A 159 8.04 -3.68 0.07
CA ARG A 159 7.57 -5.00 0.51
C ARG A 159 7.74 -5.26 2.01
N ALA A 160 8.76 -4.67 2.62
CA ALA A 160 9.00 -4.74 4.06
C ALA A 160 7.84 -4.16 4.90
N GLY A 161 7.03 -3.26 4.31
CA GLY A 161 5.85 -2.69 4.97
C GLY A 161 4.79 -3.73 5.37
N ARG A 162 4.84 -4.96 4.85
CA ARG A 162 3.92 -6.03 5.26
C ARG A 162 3.95 -6.30 6.77
N PHE A 163 5.07 -6.05 7.45
CA PHE A 163 5.17 -6.24 8.89
C PHE A 163 4.30 -5.25 9.69
N ILE A 164 3.85 -4.15 9.08
CA ILE A 164 2.87 -3.26 9.70
C ILE A 164 1.55 -4.02 9.94
N ASN A 165 1.18 -4.95 9.07
CA ASN A 165 -0.01 -5.80 9.28
C ASN A 165 0.14 -6.75 10.47
N VAL A 166 1.36 -7.03 10.95
CA VAL A 166 1.56 -7.77 12.21
C VAL A 166 1.10 -6.92 13.40
N LEU A 167 1.41 -5.61 13.39
CA LEU A 167 0.96 -4.69 14.43
C LEU A 167 -0.57 -4.55 14.41
N PHE A 168 -1.17 -4.41 13.23
CA PHE A 168 -2.62 -4.38 13.09
C PHE A 168 -3.27 -5.71 13.51
N GLY A 169 -2.73 -6.85 13.08
CA GLY A 169 -3.24 -8.17 13.47
C GLY A 169 -3.17 -8.39 14.98
N ALA A 170 -2.08 -7.97 15.63
CA ALA A 170 -1.95 -8.03 17.09
C ALA A 170 -2.99 -7.13 17.78
N TRP A 171 -3.20 -5.91 17.28
CA TRP A 171 -4.23 -5.03 17.81
C TRP A 171 -5.64 -5.63 17.66
N ILE A 172 -5.99 -6.16 16.49
CA ILE A 172 -7.32 -6.77 16.24
C ILE A 172 -7.58 -7.97 17.17
N ALA A 173 -6.55 -8.74 17.52
CA ALA A 173 -6.69 -9.85 18.46
C ALA A 173 -6.98 -9.38 19.89
N VAL A 174 -6.46 -8.21 20.28
CA VAL A 174 -6.56 -7.65 21.64
C VAL A 174 -7.75 -6.69 21.79
N ALA A 175 -8.11 -5.94 20.76
CA ALA A 175 -9.10 -4.89 20.79
C ALA A 175 -10.47 -5.33 21.34
N PRO A 176 -11.04 -6.49 20.96
CA PRO A 176 -12.33 -6.95 21.49
C PRO A 176 -12.35 -7.24 23.01
N TRP A 177 -11.19 -7.31 23.65
CA TRP A 177 -11.03 -7.54 25.10
C TRP A 177 -10.86 -6.23 25.87
N VAL A 178 -10.36 -5.19 25.21
CA VAL A 178 -10.07 -3.88 25.81
C VAL A 178 -11.18 -2.87 25.53
N LEU A 179 -11.85 -2.99 24.38
CA LEU A 179 -12.89 -2.07 23.93
C LEU A 179 -14.29 -2.55 24.32
N ASN A 180 -15.19 -1.58 24.50
CA ASN A 180 -16.58 -1.85 24.86
C ASN A 180 -17.42 -2.14 23.61
N GLY A 181 -18.45 -2.98 23.78
CA GLY A 181 -19.40 -3.31 22.71
C GLY A 181 -19.03 -4.52 21.84
N ALA A 182 -17.99 -5.29 22.23
CA ALA A 182 -17.64 -6.55 21.58
C ALA A 182 -18.52 -7.72 22.04
N THR A 183 -19.16 -8.40 21.08
CA THR A 183 -19.90 -9.64 21.30
C THR A 183 -18.93 -10.84 21.43
N SER A 184 -19.37 -11.94 22.06
CA SER A 184 -18.53 -13.15 22.20
C SER A 184 -18.01 -13.66 20.84
N THR A 185 -18.85 -13.59 19.81
CA THR A 185 -18.48 -13.98 18.43
C THR A 185 -17.46 -13.02 17.83
N SER A 186 -17.63 -11.71 18.02
CA SER A 186 -16.68 -10.68 17.55
C SER A 186 -15.28 -10.88 18.17
N ARG A 187 -15.18 -11.28 19.44
CA ARG A 187 -13.88 -11.57 20.09
C ARG A 187 -13.12 -12.70 19.41
N TRP A 188 -13.79 -13.84 19.19
CA TRP A 188 -13.16 -14.98 18.51
C TRP A 188 -12.83 -14.66 17.05
N ASN A 189 -13.71 -13.94 16.35
CA ASN A 189 -13.41 -13.45 15.00
C ASN A 189 -12.15 -12.57 14.98
N GLY A 190 -12.02 -11.62 15.91
CA GLY A 190 -10.84 -10.75 16.03
C GLY A 190 -9.55 -11.55 16.26
N VAL A 191 -9.57 -12.53 17.16
CA VAL A 191 -8.41 -13.40 17.41
C VAL A 191 -8.02 -14.20 16.16
N ILE A 192 -9.00 -14.80 15.47
CA ILE A 192 -8.76 -15.60 14.26
C ILE A 192 -8.21 -14.72 13.14
N VAL A 193 -8.86 -13.60 12.84
CA VAL A 193 -8.45 -12.69 11.77
C VAL A 193 -7.08 -12.07 12.09
N GLY A 194 -6.86 -11.67 13.34
CA GLY A 194 -5.56 -11.15 13.80
C GLY A 194 -4.43 -12.15 13.63
N ALA A 195 -4.64 -13.41 14.03
CA ALA A 195 -3.67 -14.48 13.84
C ALA A 195 -3.40 -14.75 12.34
N VAL A 196 -4.45 -14.79 11.52
CA VAL A 196 -4.32 -14.95 10.06
C VAL A 196 -3.50 -13.80 9.45
N LEU A 197 -3.79 -12.55 9.82
CA LEU A 197 -3.03 -11.39 9.33
C LEU A 197 -1.55 -11.46 9.70
N ILE A 198 -1.22 -11.86 10.93
CA ILE A 198 0.16 -12.04 11.38
C ILE A 198 0.84 -13.13 10.53
N LEU A 199 0.20 -14.29 10.36
CA LEU A 199 0.75 -15.40 9.58
C LEU A 199 0.94 -15.05 8.11
N LEU A 200 -0.01 -14.36 7.49
CA LEU A 200 0.08 -13.90 6.09
C LEU A 200 1.16 -12.84 5.89
N SER A 201 1.58 -12.15 6.95
CA SER A 201 2.64 -11.12 6.88
C SER A 201 4.05 -11.70 6.89
N ILE A 202 4.22 -13.00 7.19
CA ILE A 202 5.53 -13.65 7.25
C ILE A 202 6.11 -13.90 5.84
N PRO A 203 5.38 -14.54 4.89
CA PRO A 203 5.94 -14.88 3.59
C PRO A 203 6.20 -13.62 2.75
N ARG A 204 7.42 -13.53 2.21
CA ARG A 204 7.83 -12.43 1.33
C ARG A 204 7.09 -12.39 0.00
N GLY A 205 6.66 -13.54 -0.51
CA GLY A 205 6.18 -13.63 -1.89
C GLY A 205 7.32 -13.47 -2.91
N ARG A 206 6.96 -13.37 -4.19
CA ARG A 206 7.92 -13.25 -5.29
C ARG A 206 8.28 -11.78 -5.50
N VAL A 207 9.57 -11.50 -5.65
CA VAL A 207 10.13 -10.22 -6.10
C VAL A 207 10.73 -10.49 -7.48
N ARG A 208 10.29 -9.74 -8.50
CA ARG A 208 10.70 -9.95 -9.90
C ARG A 208 11.75 -8.94 -10.34
N GLU A 209 11.66 -7.72 -9.82
CA GLU A 209 12.52 -6.62 -10.22
C GLU A 209 13.77 -6.52 -9.34
N ARG A 210 14.77 -5.77 -9.84
CA ARG A 210 15.97 -5.42 -9.09
C ARG A 210 16.05 -3.92 -8.96
N TYR A 211 16.31 -3.46 -7.75
CA TYR A 211 16.33 -2.05 -7.35
C TYR A 211 17.73 -1.58 -6.97
N GLY A 212 18.77 -2.32 -7.37
CA GLY A 212 20.16 -1.97 -7.17
C GLY A 212 20.49 -1.75 -5.70
N SER A 213 20.90 -0.53 -5.34
CA SER A 213 21.25 -0.18 -3.96
C SER A 213 20.08 -0.27 -2.96
N TRP A 214 18.84 -0.40 -3.44
CA TRP A 214 17.63 -0.52 -2.61
C TRP A 214 17.20 -1.97 -2.34
N ASP A 215 17.83 -2.97 -2.97
CA ASP A 215 17.48 -4.39 -2.77
C ASP A 215 17.56 -4.83 -1.30
N ARG A 216 18.41 -4.18 -0.51
CA ARG A 216 18.54 -4.35 0.95
C ARG A 216 17.30 -3.94 1.75
N CYS A 217 16.49 -3.02 1.23
CA CYS A 217 15.23 -2.58 1.85
C CYS A 217 14.04 -3.45 1.43
N VAL A 218 14.21 -4.25 0.37
CA VAL A 218 13.20 -5.20 -0.09
C VAL A 218 13.40 -6.50 0.68
N VAL A 219 12.63 -6.68 1.76
CA VAL A 219 12.62 -7.88 2.62
C VAL A 219 11.22 -8.45 2.69
#